data_AF-A0A7J6BT87-F1
#
_entry.id   AF-A0A7J6BT87-F1
#
_cell.length_a   1.000
_cell.length_b   1.000
_cell.length_c   1.000
_cell.angle_alpha   90.00
_cell.angle_beta   90.00
_cell.angle_gamma   90.00
#
_symmetry.space_group_name_H-M   'P 1'
#
loop_
_entity.id
_entity.type
_entity.pdbx_description
1 polymer ?
#
loop_
_entity_poly.entity_id
_entity_poly.type
_entity_poly.pdbx_seq_one_letter_code
_entity_poly.pdbx_strand_id
1 'polypeptide(L)'
;MVSFFRFGSVSSSKSQLMNSLINEKHNTFFHRNCPGSSRTRVLMDGVVEIAWFCPSGTNDDKFTDCVAFCNLHGDAGDHEKQLQILTDMASVNVVLLPRLERNDRNMIKFQELYKDSKPLIYLLTESASTLIETRKGKYKIGLKDRNQSDVSEELRRGINACVSEAPFRFRLEDVSKHSGIRVDAEDDDDCRRGRETAQQMISLLEKKNLTETKESFLPHQGKLWHQWSQKNKELHRPQGDEIENEISQKQEQMKKIREWQHKSDISEFMQLFIKEMNSDAANKMFFPKWLRIVLDEYTSGDLSALHHKYNEKWSTVLQMKEKHDKSEQLKAKQTELEKISEELQNATFGLEHIMREISQIYESCSSVGKNKKDLQVHFSSLASLAAEMMISGFPLELMDGDAAHVPVIWISAVLDQLIQKLGDQRVYVLSVLGIQSSGKSTMLNAMFGLEFAVSAGRCTRGAFMQLVRVSDEMKTQMNRGTGRKINKTP
;
A
#
# COMPACT_ATOMS: atom_id res chain seq x y z
N MET A 1 17.73 -14.02 2.45
CA MET A 1 17.85 -12.60 2.87
C MET A 1 19.31 -12.19 2.84
N VAL A 2 19.60 -11.01 2.30
CA VAL A 2 20.93 -10.40 2.30
C VAL A 2 20.92 -9.22 3.26
N SER A 3 21.70 -9.30 4.33
CA SER A 3 21.83 -8.24 5.32
C SER A 3 22.99 -7.33 4.97
N PHE A 4 22.74 -6.02 4.90
CA PHE A 4 23.76 -5.00 4.65
C PHE A 4 23.92 -4.11 5.86
N PHE A 5 25.15 -3.99 6.35
CA PHE A 5 25.50 -3.08 7.44
C PHE A 5 26.93 -2.52 7.27
N ARG A 6 27.27 -1.52 8.07
CA ARG A 6 28.61 -0.92 8.11
C ARG A 6 29.09 -0.84 9.55
N PHE A 7 30.40 -0.82 9.72
CA PHE A 7 31.04 -0.41 10.97
C PHE A 7 31.83 0.86 10.75
N GLY A 8 31.77 1.80 11.67
CA GLY A 8 32.52 3.05 11.59
C GLY A 8 32.13 3.92 10.38
N SER A 9 32.75 5.09 10.30
CA SER A 9 32.55 6.01 9.16
C SER A 9 33.23 5.47 7.91
N VAL A 10 32.47 5.34 6.82
CA VAL A 10 32.96 4.84 5.52
C VAL A 10 32.83 5.89 4.43
N SER A 11 33.86 5.97 3.59
CA SER A 11 33.90 6.87 2.43
C SER A 11 32.95 6.46 1.31
N SER A 12 32.46 5.21 1.29
CA SER A 12 31.51 4.69 0.30
C SER A 12 30.08 4.62 0.85
N SER A 13 29.08 4.82 -0.01
CA SER A 13 27.67 4.80 0.39
C SER A 13 27.09 3.38 0.31
N LYS A 14 26.73 2.80 1.45
CA LYS A 14 26.09 1.47 1.56
C LYS A 14 24.78 1.39 0.76
N SER A 15 23.85 2.30 1.01
CA SER A 15 22.55 2.33 0.33
C SER A 15 22.69 2.49 -1.19
N GLN A 16 23.70 3.24 -1.66
CA GLN A 16 23.96 3.38 -3.10
C GLN A 16 24.44 2.05 -3.74
N LEU A 17 25.34 1.33 -3.07
CA LEU A 17 25.76 0.00 -3.51
C LEU A 17 24.58 -0.99 -3.50
N MET A 18 23.68 -0.89 -2.53
CA MET A 18 22.48 -1.74 -2.51
C MET A 18 21.52 -1.43 -3.66
N ASN A 19 21.33 -0.16 -4.00
CA ASN A 19 20.45 0.24 -5.09
C ASN A 19 20.90 -0.34 -6.43
N SER A 20 22.20 -0.33 -6.74
CA SER A 20 22.69 -0.92 -7.98
C SER A 20 22.36 -2.42 -8.05
N LEU A 21 22.34 -3.14 -6.92
CA LEU A 21 21.95 -4.55 -6.87
C LEU A 21 20.47 -4.77 -7.17
N ILE A 22 19.58 -3.87 -6.71
CA ILE A 22 18.13 -4.01 -6.88
C ILE A 22 17.67 -3.38 -8.19
N ASN A 23 17.74 -2.05 -8.29
CA ASN A 23 17.24 -1.28 -9.41
C ASN A 23 18.21 -0.14 -9.75
N GLU A 24 18.78 -0.15 -10.95
CA GLU A 24 19.73 0.88 -11.38
C GLU A 24 19.03 2.17 -11.83
N LYS A 25 17.73 2.12 -12.13
CA LYS A 25 16.97 3.27 -12.64
C LYS A 25 16.47 4.17 -11.50
N HIS A 26 16.17 3.60 -10.34
CA HIS A 26 15.56 4.32 -9.23
C HIS A 26 16.20 3.92 -7.89
N ASN A 27 16.34 4.89 -6.99
CA ASN A 27 16.86 4.64 -5.66
C ASN A 27 15.78 3.99 -4.79
N THR A 28 15.93 2.70 -4.51
CA THR A 28 15.11 1.98 -3.54
C THR A 28 15.40 2.48 -2.12
N PHE A 29 16.68 2.53 -1.75
CA PHE A 29 17.17 3.06 -0.49
C PHE A 29 17.73 4.47 -0.70
N PHE A 30 17.16 5.46 -0.04
CA PHE A 30 17.71 6.82 -0.11
C PHE A 30 19.13 6.86 0.47
N HIS A 31 20.01 7.60 -0.20
CA HIS A 31 21.42 7.69 0.15
C HIS A 31 21.90 9.14 0.19
N ARG A 32 23.09 9.36 0.77
CA ARG A 32 23.67 10.70 1.01
C ARG A 32 24.00 11.53 -0.24
N ASN A 33 23.87 10.97 -1.45
CA ASN A 33 24.04 11.73 -2.69
C ASN A 33 22.69 12.06 -3.34
N CYS A 34 21.57 11.61 -2.76
CA CYS A 34 20.25 12.03 -3.21
C CYS A 34 20.02 13.52 -2.91
N PRO A 35 19.32 14.26 -3.78
CA PRO A 35 18.89 15.62 -3.49
C PRO A 35 18.11 15.69 -2.17
N GLY A 36 18.37 16.71 -1.35
CA GLY A 36 17.71 16.89 -0.06
C GLY A 36 18.20 15.98 1.07
N SER A 37 19.23 15.15 0.83
CA SER A 37 19.84 14.35 1.90
C SER A 37 20.50 15.26 2.97
N SER A 38 20.33 14.88 4.23
CA SER A 38 20.99 15.52 5.37
C SER A 38 22.07 14.60 5.96
N ARG A 39 23.12 15.20 6.51
CA ARG A 39 24.14 14.47 7.29
C ARG A 39 23.60 13.99 8.64
N THR A 40 22.58 14.66 9.17
CA THR A 40 21.95 14.31 10.45
C THR A 40 20.85 13.28 10.23
N ARG A 41 20.97 12.13 10.89
CA ARG A 41 20.00 11.04 10.84
C ARG A 41 19.21 11.06 12.14
N VAL A 42 18.04 11.69 12.12
CA VAL A 42 17.25 11.86 13.35
C VAL A 42 16.42 10.61 13.66
N LEU A 43 15.77 10.05 12.64
CA LEU A 43 14.82 8.93 12.80
C LEU A 43 15.31 7.60 12.22
N MET A 44 16.36 7.62 11.40
CA MET A 44 16.77 6.43 10.64
C MET A 44 17.88 5.63 11.32
N ASP A 45 18.63 6.18 12.28
CA ASP A 45 19.69 5.40 12.92
C ASP A 45 19.10 4.22 13.71
N GLY A 46 19.57 3.01 13.40
CA GLY A 46 19.04 1.76 13.96
C GLY A 46 17.81 1.20 13.24
N VAL A 47 17.25 1.91 12.27
CA VAL A 47 16.15 1.39 11.44
C VAL A 47 16.68 0.36 10.45
N VAL A 48 15.98 -0.76 10.33
CA VAL A 48 16.21 -1.76 9.29
C VAL A 48 15.16 -1.58 8.22
N GLU A 49 15.58 -1.12 7.05
CA GLU A 49 14.71 -1.00 5.88
C GLU A 49 14.83 -2.26 5.01
N ILE A 50 13.71 -2.84 4.59
CA ILE A 50 13.68 -4.07 3.78
C ILE A 50 13.10 -3.77 2.41
N ALA A 51 13.78 -4.21 1.36
CA ALA A 51 13.26 -4.19 0.01
C ALA A 51 13.38 -5.58 -0.63
N TRP A 52 12.37 -5.96 -1.40
CA TRP A 52 12.34 -7.25 -2.11
C TRP A 52 12.72 -7.03 -3.57
N PHE A 53 13.72 -7.77 -4.04
CA PHE A 53 13.90 -8.03 -5.46
C PHE A 53 13.02 -9.23 -5.83
N CYS A 54 12.07 -9.02 -6.73
CA CYS A 54 11.22 -10.08 -7.28
C CYS A 54 11.60 -10.28 -8.76
N PRO A 55 12.08 -11.47 -9.16
CA PRO A 55 12.46 -11.74 -10.54
C PRO A 55 11.24 -11.64 -11.47
N SER A 56 11.48 -11.16 -12.69
CA SER A 56 10.48 -11.06 -13.74
C SER A 56 10.30 -12.36 -14.55
N GLY A 57 11.17 -13.34 -14.34
CA GLY A 57 11.27 -14.58 -15.13
C GLY A 57 12.02 -14.38 -16.45
N THR A 58 12.77 -13.28 -16.61
CA THR A 58 13.49 -12.96 -17.84
C THR A 58 15.00 -13.19 -17.68
N ASN A 59 15.72 -13.30 -18.79
CA ASN A 59 17.18 -13.48 -18.78
C ASN A 59 17.94 -12.27 -18.19
N ASP A 60 17.28 -11.12 -18.06
CA ASP A 60 17.86 -9.90 -17.49
C ASP A 60 17.73 -9.83 -15.96
N ASP A 61 17.10 -10.83 -15.32
CA ASP A 61 16.98 -10.88 -13.88
C ASP A 61 18.33 -11.08 -13.19
N LYS A 62 18.61 -10.23 -12.21
CA LYS A 62 19.88 -10.23 -11.46
C LYS A 62 20.00 -11.39 -10.47
N PHE A 63 18.86 -11.92 -10.03
CA PHE A 63 18.73 -13.01 -9.08
C PHE A 63 17.60 -13.93 -9.55
N THR A 64 17.75 -15.24 -9.39
CA THR A 64 16.75 -16.24 -9.83
C THR A 64 15.58 -16.40 -8.88
N ASP A 65 15.79 -16.11 -7.59
CA ASP A 65 14.80 -16.19 -6.53
C ASP A 65 14.43 -14.80 -6.01
N CYS A 66 13.32 -14.69 -5.29
CA CYS A 66 13.01 -13.48 -4.53
C CYS A 66 14.07 -13.24 -3.45
N VAL A 67 14.73 -12.07 -3.48
CA VAL A 67 15.78 -11.72 -2.53
C VAL A 67 15.35 -10.52 -1.68
N ALA A 68 15.21 -10.73 -0.37
CA ALA A 68 15.09 -9.64 0.60
C ALA A 68 16.46 -8.99 0.86
N PHE A 69 16.57 -7.70 0.60
CA PHE A 69 17.70 -6.86 0.96
C PHE A 69 17.37 -6.03 2.20
N CYS A 70 18.12 -6.23 3.27
CA CYS A 70 17.91 -5.53 4.54
C CYS A 70 19.02 -4.51 4.76
N ASN A 71 18.65 -3.24 4.88
CA ASN A 71 19.54 -2.11 5.05
C ASN A 71 19.49 -1.61 6.50
N LEU A 72 20.48 -2.00 7.33
CA LEU A 72 20.62 -1.40 8.67
C LEU A 72 21.19 0.02 8.55
N HIS A 73 20.37 1.02 8.82
CA HIS A 73 20.80 2.41 8.86
C HIS A 73 21.56 2.70 10.16
N GLY A 74 22.45 3.69 10.13
CA GLY A 74 23.38 3.96 11.24
C GLY A 74 24.68 3.18 11.17
N ASP A 75 25.37 3.10 12.30
CA ASP A 75 26.56 2.27 12.53
C ASP A 75 26.12 1.00 13.26
N ALA A 76 26.44 -0.18 12.72
CA ALA A 76 26.03 -1.43 13.36
C ALA A 76 26.71 -1.66 14.72
N GLY A 77 27.84 -0.99 14.97
CA GLY A 77 28.52 -0.99 16.25
C GLY A 77 27.63 -0.49 17.39
N ASP A 78 26.72 0.44 17.10
CA ASP A 78 25.84 1.10 18.07
C ASP A 78 24.47 0.40 18.22
N HIS A 79 24.16 -0.56 17.34
CA HIS A 79 22.85 -1.20 17.23
C HIS A 79 22.95 -2.73 17.33
N GLU A 80 23.42 -3.21 18.49
CA GLU A 80 23.75 -4.63 18.70
C GLU A 80 22.57 -5.58 18.51
N LYS A 81 21.39 -5.23 19.02
CA LYS A 81 20.20 -6.08 18.89
C LYS A 81 19.79 -6.24 17.43
N GLN A 82 19.77 -5.14 16.67
CA GLN A 82 19.44 -5.15 15.25
C GLN A 82 20.48 -5.93 14.44
N LEU A 83 21.77 -5.73 14.74
CA LEU A 83 22.85 -6.49 14.10
C LEU A 83 22.67 -7.99 14.35
N GLN A 84 22.44 -8.39 15.60
CA GLN A 84 22.25 -9.79 15.98
C GLN A 84 21.08 -10.43 15.23
N ILE A 85 19.89 -9.82 15.27
CA ILE A 85 18.70 -10.31 14.55
C ILE A 85 19.01 -10.45 13.06
N LEU A 86 19.60 -9.42 12.44
CA LEU A 86 19.93 -9.45 11.03
C LEU A 86 20.93 -10.55 10.66
N THR A 87 21.99 -10.73 11.44
CA THR A 87 23.00 -11.76 11.17
C THR A 87 22.46 -13.15 11.43
N ASP A 88 21.54 -13.29 12.39
CA ASP A 88 20.86 -14.54 12.73
C ASP A 88 19.90 -14.99 11.61
N MET A 89 19.28 -14.05 10.92
CA MET A 89 18.32 -14.34 9.85
C MET A 89 18.92 -14.28 8.44
N ALA A 90 20.14 -13.77 8.29
CA ALA A 90 20.78 -13.61 6.99
C ALA A 90 21.22 -14.93 6.39
N SER A 91 20.88 -15.10 5.11
CA SER A 91 21.51 -16.09 4.23
C SER A 91 22.91 -15.61 3.84
N VAL A 92 23.10 -14.29 3.71
CA VAL A 92 24.38 -13.65 3.37
C VAL A 92 24.51 -12.34 4.15
N ASN A 93 25.63 -12.15 4.83
CA ASN A 93 25.98 -10.88 5.44
C ASN A 93 26.91 -10.09 4.52
N VAL A 94 26.60 -8.83 4.26
CA VAL A 94 27.44 -7.90 3.50
C VAL A 94 27.82 -6.73 4.39
N VAL A 95 29.11 -6.61 4.71
CA VAL A 95 29.62 -5.61 5.65
C VAL A 95 30.56 -4.63 4.97
N LEU A 96 30.32 -3.33 5.16
CA LEU A 96 31.24 -2.28 4.75
C LEU A 96 32.17 -1.93 5.91
N LEU A 97 33.47 -1.99 5.67
CA LEU A 97 34.50 -1.77 6.67
C LEU A 97 35.48 -0.67 6.23
N PRO A 98 35.74 0.32 7.09
CA PRO A 98 36.88 1.19 6.96
C PRO A 98 38.15 0.43 7.36
N ARG A 99 39.29 1.11 7.34
CA ARG A 99 40.50 0.59 8.00
C ARG A 99 40.29 0.60 9.51
N LEU A 100 39.95 -0.54 10.07
CA LEU A 100 39.77 -0.74 11.50
C LEU A 100 41.09 -1.14 12.18
N GLU A 101 41.33 -0.62 13.37
CA GLU A 101 42.45 -1.04 14.22
C GLU A 101 42.17 -2.39 14.90
N ARG A 102 43.22 -3.12 15.31
CA ARG A 102 43.06 -4.46 15.91
C ARG A 102 42.26 -4.45 17.21
N ASN A 103 42.30 -3.36 17.97
CA ASN A 103 41.63 -3.21 19.26
C ASN A 103 40.27 -2.49 19.17
N ASP A 104 39.80 -2.21 17.95
CA ASP A 104 38.50 -1.59 17.74
C ASP A 104 37.37 -2.57 18.12
N ARG A 105 36.37 -2.10 18.87
CA ARG A 105 35.19 -2.90 19.25
C ARG A 105 34.49 -3.50 18.01
N ASN A 106 34.45 -2.76 16.91
CA ASN A 106 33.88 -3.22 15.65
C ASN A 106 34.71 -4.31 14.98
N MET A 107 36.04 -4.32 15.18
CA MET A 107 36.91 -5.38 14.70
C MET A 107 36.63 -6.70 15.42
N ILE A 108 36.35 -6.66 16.73
CA ILE A 108 35.96 -7.85 17.51
C ILE A 108 34.67 -8.45 16.94
N LYS A 109 33.62 -7.63 16.76
CA LYS A 109 32.35 -8.05 16.16
C LYS A 109 32.53 -8.61 14.76
N PHE A 110 33.38 -7.98 13.93
CA PHE A 110 33.69 -8.51 12.61
C PHE A 110 34.38 -9.87 12.67
N GLN A 111 35.32 -10.08 13.60
CA GLN A 111 35.99 -11.37 13.76
C GLN A 111 35.03 -12.49 14.18
N GLU A 112 34.02 -12.19 15.00
CA GLU A 112 32.95 -13.13 15.33
C GLU A 112 32.17 -13.53 14.08
N LEU A 113 31.73 -12.55 13.26
CA LEU A 113 31.05 -12.79 11.98
C LEU A 113 31.92 -13.56 10.96
N TYR A 114 33.23 -13.32 10.96
CA TYR A 114 34.16 -14.02 10.07
C TYR A 114 34.35 -15.48 10.49
N LYS A 115 34.30 -15.78 11.80
CA LYS A 115 34.39 -17.15 12.34
C LYS A 115 33.07 -17.93 12.21
N ASP A 116 31.94 -17.24 12.19
CA ASP A 116 30.61 -17.82 12.02
C ASP A 116 30.49 -18.65 10.72
N SER A 117 29.59 -19.63 10.69
CA SER A 117 29.39 -20.50 9.52
C SER A 117 28.66 -19.81 8.37
N LYS A 118 27.95 -18.71 8.60
CA LYS A 118 27.16 -18.02 7.57
C LYS A 118 28.04 -17.32 6.54
N PRO A 119 27.59 -17.30 5.28
CA PRO A 119 28.28 -16.55 4.24
C PRO A 119 28.47 -15.06 4.59
N LEU A 120 29.66 -14.55 4.30
CA LEU A 120 30.04 -13.16 4.59
C LEU A 120 30.81 -12.57 3.40
N ILE A 121 30.35 -11.43 2.92
CA ILE A 121 31.04 -10.60 1.94
C ILE A 121 31.46 -9.31 2.66
N TYR A 122 32.75 -9.04 2.76
CA TYR A 122 33.23 -7.82 3.39
C TYR A 122 33.90 -6.89 2.38
N LEU A 123 33.45 -5.65 2.38
CA LEU A 123 33.84 -4.58 1.47
C LEU A 123 34.84 -3.66 2.18
N LEU A 124 36.07 -3.58 1.68
CA LEU A 124 37.12 -2.74 2.25
C LEU A 124 37.21 -1.42 1.47
N THR A 125 37.01 -0.29 2.16
CA THR A 125 37.05 1.04 1.52
C THR A 125 38.44 1.43 1.00
N GLU A 126 39.51 0.86 1.57
CA GLU A 126 40.90 1.21 1.26
C GLU A 126 41.64 0.15 0.41
N SER A 127 40.93 -0.84 -0.13
CA SER A 127 41.49 -1.92 -0.97
C SER A 127 41.00 -1.80 -2.41
N ALA A 128 41.83 -2.13 -3.39
CA ALA A 128 41.46 -2.22 -4.80
C ALA A 128 41.25 -3.68 -5.28
N SER A 129 41.30 -4.66 -4.35
CA SER A 129 41.14 -6.08 -4.66
C SER A 129 39.81 -6.39 -5.33
N THR A 130 39.82 -7.21 -6.38
CA THR A 130 38.61 -7.83 -6.94
C THR A 130 38.01 -8.85 -5.97
N LEU A 131 36.86 -9.43 -6.31
CA LEU A 131 36.22 -10.52 -5.59
C LEU A 131 37.19 -11.70 -5.38
N ILE A 132 37.59 -11.89 -4.12
CA ILE A 132 38.46 -12.98 -3.68
C ILE A 132 37.73 -13.79 -2.62
N GLU A 133 37.61 -15.09 -2.84
CA GLU A 133 37.19 -16.02 -1.80
C GLU A 133 38.38 -16.32 -0.88
N THR A 134 38.29 -15.88 0.38
CA THR A 134 39.36 -16.07 1.37
C THR A 134 39.27 -17.41 2.09
N ARG A 135 38.04 -17.91 2.23
CA ARG A 135 37.67 -19.21 2.78
C ARG A 135 36.28 -19.53 2.21
N LYS A 136 35.90 -20.81 2.19
CA LYS A 136 34.56 -21.24 1.76
C LYS A 136 33.47 -20.33 2.34
N GLY A 137 32.72 -19.63 1.47
CA GLY A 137 31.63 -18.73 1.85
C GLY A 137 32.05 -17.36 2.42
N LYS A 138 33.35 -17.04 2.43
CA LYS A 138 33.90 -15.77 2.94
C LYS A 138 34.61 -15.01 1.83
N TYR A 139 33.97 -13.96 1.34
CA TYR A 139 34.43 -13.18 0.20
C TYR A 139 34.91 -11.79 0.61
N LYS A 140 35.93 -11.30 -0.10
CA LYS A 140 36.51 -9.98 0.05
C LYS A 140 36.37 -9.21 -1.26
N ILE A 141 35.97 -7.94 -1.19
CA ILE A 141 35.98 -7.02 -2.32
C ILE A 141 36.54 -5.67 -1.86
N GLY A 142 37.34 -5.03 -2.71
CA GLY A 142 37.88 -3.69 -2.50
C GLY A 142 37.04 -2.63 -3.22
N LEU A 143 36.89 -1.46 -2.61
CA LEU A 143 36.14 -0.34 -3.17
C LEU A 143 37.03 0.82 -3.69
N LYS A 144 38.32 0.82 -3.34
CA LYS A 144 39.23 1.92 -3.64
C LYS A 144 39.58 1.94 -5.12
N ASP A 145 39.41 3.10 -5.75
CA ASP A 145 39.73 3.33 -7.17
C ASP A 145 39.04 2.34 -8.13
N ARG A 146 37.89 1.78 -7.72
CA ARG A 146 37.08 0.84 -8.52
C ARG A 146 35.82 1.52 -9.07
N ASN A 147 35.42 1.13 -10.28
CA ASN A 147 34.13 1.51 -10.84
C ASN A 147 32.98 0.85 -10.06
N GLN A 148 31.91 1.61 -9.80
CA GLN A 148 30.70 1.09 -9.16
C GLN A 148 30.04 -0.05 -9.93
N SER A 149 30.07 -0.02 -11.26
CA SER A 149 29.49 -1.09 -12.09
C SER A 149 30.17 -2.43 -11.81
N ASP A 150 31.50 -2.48 -11.90
CA ASP A 150 32.28 -3.69 -11.67
C ASP A 150 32.08 -4.23 -10.25
N VAL A 151 32.10 -3.33 -9.24
CA VAL A 151 31.86 -3.70 -7.83
C VAL A 151 30.46 -4.29 -7.66
N SER A 152 29.46 -3.74 -8.37
CA SER A 152 28.08 -4.23 -8.31
C SER A 152 27.95 -5.61 -8.95
N GLU A 153 28.61 -5.85 -10.08
CA GLU A 153 28.64 -7.16 -10.73
C GLU A 153 29.35 -8.22 -9.87
N GLU A 154 30.50 -7.87 -9.29
CA GLU A 154 31.23 -8.72 -8.35
C GLU A 154 30.39 -9.03 -7.10
N LEU A 155 29.68 -8.03 -6.55
CA LEU A 155 28.74 -8.23 -5.44
C LEU A 155 27.59 -9.15 -5.82
N ARG A 156 26.97 -8.97 -7.00
CA ARG A 156 25.90 -9.88 -7.47
C ARG A 156 26.39 -11.31 -7.58
N ARG A 157 27.58 -11.52 -8.15
CA ARG A 157 28.20 -12.84 -8.26
C ARG A 157 28.44 -13.47 -6.89
N GLY A 158 29.03 -12.71 -5.95
CA GLY A 158 29.25 -13.19 -4.59
C GLY A 158 27.95 -13.52 -3.87
N ILE A 159 26.93 -12.66 -3.98
CA ILE A 159 25.62 -12.90 -3.37
C ILE A 159 24.95 -14.13 -3.99
N ASN A 160 24.92 -14.26 -5.32
CA ASN A 160 24.32 -15.43 -5.99
C ASN A 160 25.00 -16.73 -5.56
N ALA A 161 26.34 -16.77 -5.51
CA ALA A 161 27.06 -17.94 -5.01
C ALA A 161 26.65 -18.33 -3.58
N CYS A 162 26.48 -17.34 -2.70
CA CYS A 162 26.09 -17.59 -1.31
C CYS A 162 24.61 -17.97 -1.16
N VAL A 163 23.72 -17.34 -1.93
CA VAL A 163 22.26 -17.56 -1.84
C VAL A 163 21.88 -18.93 -2.40
N SER A 164 22.51 -19.37 -3.50
CA SER A 164 22.24 -20.70 -4.08
C SER A 164 22.64 -21.85 -3.16
N GLU A 165 23.62 -21.64 -2.26
CA GLU A 165 24.04 -22.64 -1.27
C GLU A 165 23.35 -22.47 0.10
N ALA A 166 22.44 -21.50 0.25
CA ALA A 166 21.86 -21.18 1.54
C ALA A 166 20.95 -22.32 2.05
N PRO A 167 21.16 -22.84 3.27
CA PRO A 167 20.41 -24.00 3.76
C PRO A 167 18.98 -23.66 4.22
N PHE A 168 18.63 -22.38 4.37
CA PHE A 168 17.31 -21.94 4.81
C PHE A 168 16.82 -20.73 4.02
N ARG A 169 15.50 -20.66 3.84
CA ARG A 169 14.80 -19.53 3.23
C ARG A 169 14.32 -18.57 4.30
N PHE A 170 14.51 -17.27 4.06
CA PHE A 170 14.03 -16.24 4.97
C PHE A 170 12.50 -16.10 4.87
N ARG A 171 11.83 -16.08 6.01
CA ARG A 171 10.43 -15.68 6.15
C ARG A 171 10.35 -14.49 7.08
N LEU A 172 9.54 -13.50 6.73
CA LEU A 172 9.39 -12.30 7.55
C LEU A 172 8.75 -12.65 8.90
N GLU A 173 7.85 -13.63 8.93
CA GLU A 173 7.23 -14.07 10.18
C GLU A 173 8.24 -14.62 11.20
N ASP A 174 9.39 -15.13 10.76
CA ASP A 174 10.41 -15.65 11.69
C ASP A 174 11.03 -14.53 12.54
N VAL A 175 10.87 -13.26 12.15
CA VAL A 175 11.42 -12.11 12.90
C VAL A 175 10.80 -12.03 14.28
N SER A 176 9.54 -12.45 14.42
CA SER A 176 8.83 -12.47 15.71
C SER A 176 9.47 -13.40 16.74
N LYS A 177 10.24 -14.40 16.31
CA LYS A 177 10.86 -15.39 17.21
C LYS A 177 12.00 -14.81 18.05
N HIS A 178 12.47 -13.60 17.73
CA HIS A 178 13.55 -12.94 18.48
C HIS A 178 13.00 -12.21 19.71
N SER A 179 13.62 -12.42 20.87
CA SER A 179 13.17 -11.94 22.20
C SER A 179 13.16 -10.42 22.42
N GLY A 180 13.31 -9.62 21.37
CA GLY A 180 13.21 -8.16 21.38
C GLY A 180 12.19 -7.59 20.40
N ILE A 181 11.44 -8.43 19.71
CA ILE A 181 10.38 -8.04 18.77
C ILE A 181 9.04 -8.29 19.45
N ARG A 182 8.22 -7.24 19.54
CA ARG A 182 6.82 -7.34 19.98
C ARG A 182 5.96 -7.57 18.75
N VAL A 183 5.00 -8.49 18.85
CA VAL A 183 4.03 -8.74 17.78
C VAL A 183 2.65 -8.42 18.32
N ASP A 184 2.07 -7.31 17.84
CA ASP A 184 0.75 -6.87 18.30
C ASP A 184 -0.30 -7.99 18.17
N ALA A 185 -0.23 -8.82 17.12
CA ALA A 185 -1.16 -9.94 16.91
C ALA A 185 -1.13 -11.02 18.01
N GLU A 186 -0.03 -11.11 18.77
CA GLU A 186 0.19 -12.09 19.84
C GLU A 186 0.11 -11.43 21.23
N ASP A 187 0.63 -10.20 21.33
CA ASP A 187 0.84 -9.47 22.59
C ASP A 187 -0.27 -8.45 22.94
N ASP A 188 -1.21 -8.19 22.03
CA ASP A 188 -2.29 -7.22 22.21
C ASP A 188 -3.66 -7.89 22.02
N ASP A 189 -4.44 -7.94 23.10
CA ASP A 189 -5.75 -8.61 23.13
C ASP A 189 -6.75 -7.94 22.17
N ASP A 190 -6.68 -6.62 22.00
CA ASP A 190 -7.57 -5.87 21.10
C ASP A 190 -7.20 -6.15 19.64
N CYS A 191 -5.92 -6.27 19.35
CA CYS A 191 -5.41 -6.70 18.06
C CYS A 191 -5.86 -8.12 17.71
N ARG A 192 -5.75 -9.06 18.66
CA ARG A 192 -6.19 -10.44 18.48
C ARG A 192 -7.70 -10.53 18.23
N ARG A 193 -8.51 -9.83 19.04
CA ARG A 193 -9.97 -9.75 18.83
C ARG A 193 -10.32 -9.18 17.46
N GLY A 194 -9.66 -8.08 17.06
CA GLY A 194 -9.86 -7.47 15.75
C GLY A 194 -9.56 -8.43 14.60
N ARG A 195 -8.52 -9.26 14.74
CA ARG A 195 -8.17 -10.31 13.77
C ARG A 195 -9.22 -11.42 13.71
N GLU A 196 -9.65 -11.94 14.84
CA GLU A 196 -10.66 -13.01 14.93
C GLU A 196 -11.99 -12.57 14.28
N THR A 197 -12.45 -11.35 14.58
CA THR A 197 -13.64 -10.77 13.96
C THR A 197 -13.48 -10.60 12.45
N ALA A 198 -12.31 -10.13 11.98
CA ALA A 198 -12.03 -10.01 10.56
C ALA A 198 -12.08 -11.38 9.85
N GLN A 199 -11.53 -12.43 10.46
CA GLN A 199 -11.61 -13.81 9.94
C GLN A 199 -13.04 -14.34 9.92
N GLN A 200 -13.84 -14.07 10.97
CA GLN A 200 -15.25 -14.41 10.99
C GLN A 200 -15.99 -13.76 9.80
N MET A 201 -15.70 -12.50 9.49
CA MET A 201 -16.29 -11.84 8.32
C MET A 201 -15.92 -12.51 7.00
N ILE A 202 -14.66 -12.93 6.82
CA ILE A 202 -14.24 -13.65 5.61
C ILE A 202 -14.98 -14.98 5.47
N SER A 203 -15.22 -15.69 6.58
CA SER A 203 -15.97 -16.96 6.54
C SER A 203 -17.39 -16.84 5.96
N LEU A 204 -17.99 -15.64 6.02
CA LEU A 204 -19.28 -15.36 5.38
C LEU A 204 -19.18 -15.32 3.84
N LEU A 205 -18.01 -14.99 3.30
CA LEU A 205 -17.74 -14.84 1.87
C LEU A 205 -17.34 -16.16 1.19
N GLU A 206 -16.71 -17.11 1.92
CA GLU A 206 -16.06 -18.33 1.40
C GLU A 206 -16.92 -19.22 0.48
N LYS A 207 -18.24 -19.06 0.47
CA LYS A 207 -19.17 -19.86 -0.34
C LYS A 207 -19.51 -19.25 -1.70
N LYS A 208 -18.93 -18.11 -2.07
CA LYS A 208 -19.30 -17.35 -3.28
C LYS A 208 -18.13 -17.16 -4.22
N ASN A 209 -18.46 -17.04 -5.51
CA ASN A 209 -17.50 -16.57 -6.51
C ASN A 209 -17.18 -15.09 -6.24
N LEU A 210 -15.91 -14.69 -6.35
CA LEU A 210 -15.50 -13.31 -6.11
C LEU A 210 -16.29 -12.30 -6.95
N THR A 211 -16.60 -12.63 -8.21
CA THR A 211 -17.37 -11.73 -9.10
C THR A 211 -18.82 -11.51 -8.65
N GLU A 212 -19.38 -12.44 -7.88
CA GLU A 212 -20.75 -12.36 -7.36
C GLU A 212 -20.80 -11.83 -5.92
N THR A 213 -19.64 -11.69 -5.28
CA THR A 213 -19.53 -11.35 -3.85
C THR A 213 -20.07 -9.95 -3.60
N LYS A 214 -19.71 -8.95 -4.42
CA LYS A 214 -20.24 -7.58 -4.27
C LYS A 214 -21.76 -7.53 -4.40
N GLU A 215 -22.33 -8.14 -5.44
CA GLU A 215 -23.79 -8.14 -5.64
C GLU A 215 -24.53 -8.83 -4.48
N SER A 216 -23.94 -9.87 -3.89
CA SER A 216 -24.56 -10.65 -2.81
C SER A 216 -24.48 -9.95 -1.44
N PHE A 217 -23.34 -9.34 -1.12
CA PHE A 217 -23.07 -8.82 0.22
C PHE A 217 -23.20 -7.29 0.32
N LEU A 218 -23.14 -6.57 -0.79
CA LEU A 218 -23.17 -5.11 -0.85
C LEU A 218 -24.27 -4.59 -1.81
N PRO A 219 -25.55 -4.91 -1.55
CA PRO A 219 -26.63 -4.62 -2.49
C PRO A 219 -26.94 -3.14 -2.68
N HIS A 220 -26.69 -2.27 -1.69
CA HIS A 220 -27.08 -0.86 -1.76
C HIS A 220 -26.20 -0.07 -2.73
N GLN A 221 -24.91 -0.41 -2.86
CA GLN A 221 -24.03 0.21 -3.87
C GLN A 221 -24.17 -0.39 -5.28
N GLY A 222 -25.01 -1.41 -5.45
CA GLY A 222 -25.19 -2.12 -6.71
C GLY A 222 -26.02 -1.37 -7.76
N LYS A 223 -26.77 -2.14 -8.57
CA LYS A 223 -27.47 -1.65 -9.77
C LYS A 223 -28.33 -0.40 -9.54
N LEU A 224 -29.03 -0.33 -8.41
CA LEU A 224 -29.87 0.83 -8.07
C LEU A 224 -29.04 2.11 -7.90
N TRP A 225 -27.88 2.02 -7.26
CA TRP A 225 -26.99 3.17 -7.10
C TRP A 225 -26.41 3.65 -8.44
N HIS A 226 -26.00 2.71 -9.32
CA HIS A 226 -25.54 3.04 -10.66
C HIS A 226 -26.64 3.73 -11.49
N GLN A 227 -27.87 3.21 -11.45
CA GLN A 227 -29.02 3.83 -12.13
C GLN A 227 -29.33 5.22 -11.57
N TRP A 228 -29.31 5.39 -10.25
CA TRP A 228 -29.51 6.69 -9.60
C TRP A 228 -28.44 7.68 -10.04
N SER A 229 -27.16 7.26 -10.02
CA SER A 229 -26.01 8.07 -10.42
C SER A 229 -26.08 8.49 -11.88
N GLN A 230 -26.50 7.59 -12.77
CA GLN A 230 -26.72 7.89 -14.18
C GLN A 230 -27.83 8.92 -14.36
N LYS A 231 -28.98 8.74 -13.69
CA LYS A 231 -30.09 9.69 -13.75
C LYS A 231 -29.71 11.06 -13.20
N ASN A 232 -28.93 11.11 -12.12
CA ASN A 232 -28.40 12.36 -11.60
C ASN A 232 -27.50 13.07 -12.62
N LYS A 233 -26.64 12.33 -13.34
CA LYS A 233 -25.81 12.92 -14.42
C LYS A 233 -26.67 13.45 -15.57
N GLU A 234 -27.69 12.71 -15.98
CA GLU A 234 -28.64 13.12 -17.02
C GLU A 234 -29.46 14.36 -16.62
N LEU A 235 -29.73 14.57 -15.33
CA LEU A 235 -30.43 15.74 -14.81
C LEU A 235 -29.57 17.01 -14.84
N HIS A 236 -28.25 16.87 -14.69
CA HIS A 236 -27.31 18.00 -14.62
C HIS A 236 -26.49 18.20 -15.91
N ARG A 237 -26.79 17.44 -16.96
CA ARG A 237 -26.15 17.61 -18.26
C ARG A 237 -26.81 18.81 -18.96
N PRO A 238 -26.06 19.81 -19.42
CA PRO A 238 -26.64 20.93 -20.17
C PRO A 238 -27.29 20.40 -21.46
N GLN A 239 -28.61 20.48 -21.53
CA GLN A 239 -29.39 20.23 -22.74
C GLN A 239 -30.21 21.47 -23.04
N GLY A 240 -30.26 21.86 -24.31
CA GLY A 240 -30.71 23.18 -24.76
C GLY A 240 -32.19 23.48 -24.51
N ASP A 241 -33.04 22.48 -24.27
CA ASP A 241 -34.49 22.64 -24.14
C ASP A 241 -35.11 21.51 -23.26
N GLU A 242 -34.57 21.23 -22.06
CA GLU A 242 -35.26 20.31 -21.13
C GLU A 242 -36.51 20.99 -20.54
N ILE A 243 -37.68 20.42 -20.83
CA ILE A 243 -38.97 20.89 -20.31
C ILE A 243 -39.06 20.56 -18.82
N GLU A 244 -39.60 21.46 -18.00
CA GLU A 244 -39.79 21.29 -16.54
C GLU A 244 -40.41 19.93 -16.16
N ASN A 245 -41.33 19.42 -17.00
CA ASN A 245 -41.94 18.10 -16.86
C ASN A 245 -40.91 16.95 -16.91
N GLU A 246 -39.91 17.01 -17.77
CA GLU A 246 -38.85 15.99 -17.88
C GLU A 246 -37.95 15.98 -16.65
N ILE A 247 -37.62 17.17 -16.13
CA ILE A 247 -36.87 17.35 -14.89
C ILE A 247 -37.63 16.73 -13.72
N SER A 248 -38.93 17.04 -13.60
CA SER A 248 -39.80 16.49 -12.55
C SER A 248 -39.91 14.96 -12.65
N GLN A 249 -40.07 14.42 -13.86
CA GLN A 249 -40.11 12.97 -14.08
C GLN A 249 -38.79 12.28 -13.68
N LYS A 250 -37.63 12.85 -14.03
CA LYS A 250 -36.32 12.32 -13.62
C LYS A 250 -36.17 12.33 -12.10
N GLN A 251 -36.58 13.41 -11.43
CA GLN A 251 -36.55 13.51 -9.96
C GLN A 251 -37.45 12.45 -9.29
N GLU A 252 -38.66 12.24 -9.80
CA GLU A 252 -39.58 11.22 -9.28
C GLU A 252 -39.01 9.79 -9.49
N GLN A 253 -38.38 9.53 -10.63
CA GLN A 253 -37.67 8.26 -10.85
C GLN A 253 -36.52 8.07 -9.87
N MET A 254 -35.71 9.09 -9.63
CA MET A 254 -34.61 9.04 -8.66
C MET A 254 -35.12 8.76 -7.24
N LYS A 255 -36.25 9.35 -6.86
CA LYS A 255 -36.91 9.09 -5.57
C LYS A 255 -37.36 7.62 -5.46
N LYS A 256 -38.02 7.09 -6.51
CA LYS A 256 -38.41 5.66 -6.56
C LYS A 256 -37.21 4.72 -6.44
N ILE A 257 -36.09 5.06 -7.08
CA ILE A 257 -34.85 4.28 -6.95
C ILE A 257 -34.36 4.27 -5.50
N ARG A 258 -34.40 5.40 -4.78
CA ARG A 258 -34.05 5.45 -3.35
C ARG A 258 -35.02 4.65 -2.48
N GLU A 259 -36.31 4.66 -2.79
CA GLU A 259 -37.29 3.83 -2.10
C GLU A 259 -37.03 2.33 -2.32
N TRP A 260 -36.65 1.92 -3.54
CA TRP A 260 -36.26 0.54 -3.81
C TRP A 260 -34.95 0.16 -3.11
N GLN A 261 -33.96 1.04 -3.14
CA GLN A 261 -32.67 0.84 -2.46
C GLN A 261 -32.88 0.73 -0.94
N HIS A 262 -33.77 1.54 -0.36
CA HIS A 262 -34.11 1.48 1.06
C HIS A 262 -34.84 0.18 1.44
N LYS A 263 -35.58 -0.45 0.51
CA LYS A 263 -36.28 -1.73 0.73
C LYS A 263 -35.36 -2.95 0.68
N SER A 264 -34.19 -2.85 0.06
CA SER A 264 -33.20 -3.94 0.04
C SER A 264 -32.70 -4.26 1.45
N ASP A 265 -32.52 -5.52 1.82
CA ASP A 265 -32.01 -5.85 3.16
C ASP A 265 -30.50 -5.56 3.29
N ILE A 266 -30.05 -5.24 4.50
CA ILE A 266 -28.65 -5.19 4.90
C ILE A 266 -28.18 -6.62 5.08
N SER A 267 -27.15 -7.01 4.34
CA SER A 267 -26.56 -8.35 4.43
C SER A 267 -26.02 -8.65 5.84
N GLU A 268 -26.00 -9.93 6.22
CA GLU A 268 -25.38 -10.37 7.48
C GLU A 268 -23.94 -9.87 7.64
N PHE A 269 -23.19 -9.87 6.53
CA PHE A 269 -21.83 -9.34 6.46
C PHE A 269 -21.76 -7.86 6.89
N MET A 270 -22.66 -7.02 6.37
CA MET A 270 -22.71 -5.61 6.72
C MET A 270 -23.25 -5.36 8.12
N GLN A 271 -24.21 -6.16 8.59
CA GLN A 271 -24.69 -6.08 9.96
C GLN A 271 -23.57 -6.37 10.96
N LEU A 272 -22.74 -7.38 10.70
CA LEU A 272 -21.56 -7.70 11.51
C LEU A 272 -20.55 -6.54 11.47
N PHE A 273 -20.21 -6.02 10.29
CA PHE A 273 -19.29 -4.88 10.17
C PHE A 273 -19.77 -3.67 11.00
N ILE A 274 -21.03 -3.27 10.84
CA ILE A 274 -21.61 -2.12 11.55
C ILE A 274 -21.62 -2.37 13.06
N LYS A 275 -21.95 -3.57 13.50
CA LYS A 275 -21.92 -3.94 14.93
C LYS A 275 -20.51 -3.78 15.51
N GLU A 276 -19.50 -4.31 14.83
CA GLU A 276 -18.12 -4.32 15.31
C GLU A 276 -17.50 -2.92 15.31
N MET A 277 -17.82 -2.11 14.29
CA MET A 277 -17.42 -0.70 14.25
C MET A 277 -18.13 0.17 15.29
N ASN A 278 -19.25 -0.27 15.85
CA ASN A 278 -19.94 0.38 16.96
C ASN A 278 -19.52 -0.16 18.34
N SER A 279 -18.57 -1.11 18.39
CA SER A 279 -18.01 -1.64 19.64
C SER A 279 -16.94 -0.71 20.25
N ASP A 280 -16.15 -1.21 21.20
CA ASP A 280 -15.15 -0.44 21.95
C ASP A 280 -14.12 0.27 21.03
N ALA A 281 -13.58 1.40 21.49
CA ALA A 281 -12.62 2.21 20.75
C ALA A 281 -11.37 1.43 20.30
N ALA A 282 -10.89 0.48 21.09
CA ALA A 282 -9.71 -0.31 20.72
C ALA A 282 -9.99 -1.26 19.54
N ASN A 283 -11.19 -1.87 19.49
CA ASN A 283 -11.61 -2.69 18.35
C ASN A 283 -11.62 -1.87 17.04
N LYS A 284 -12.06 -0.60 17.10
CA LYS A 284 -12.11 0.30 15.92
C LYS A 284 -10.74 0.57 15.29
N MET A 285 -9.64 0.42 16.04
CA MET A 285 -8.29 0.61 15.52
C MET A 285 -7.76 -0.62 14.78
N PHE A 286 -7.92 -1.81 15.35
CA PHE A 286 -7.31 -3.03 14.82
C PHE A 286 -8.20 -3.76 13.81
N PHE A 287 -9.51 -3.86 14.07
CA PHE A 287 -10.42 -4.65 13.24
C PHE A 287 -10.42 -4.21 11.77
N PRO A 288 -10.54 -2.91 11.40
CA PRO A 288 -10.55 -2.52 9.99
C PRO A 288 -9.19 -2.73 9.31
N LYS A 289 -8.09 -2.65 10.06
CA LYS A 289 -6.74 -2.98 9.55
C LYS A 289 -6.64 -4.46 9.23
N TRP A 290 -7.05 -5.32 10.16
CA TRP A 290 -7.08 -6.76 9.93
C TRP A 290 -8.02 -7.13 8.80
N LEU A 291 -9.22 -6.55 8.76
CA LEU A 291 -10.19 -6.79 7.70
C LEU A 291 -9.62 -6.47 6.32
N ARG A 292 -8.90 -5.35 6.18
CA ARG A 292 -8.18 -5.03 4.94
C ARG A 292 -7.16 -6.11 4.58
N ILE A 293 -6.33 -6.53 5.52
CA ILE A 293 -5.29 -7.56 5.30
C ILE A 293 -5.91 -8.88 4.84
N VAL A 294 -6.93 -9.38 5.56
CA VAL A 294 -7.54 -10.68 5.24
C VAL A 294 -8.40 -10.62 3.97
N LEU A 295 -8.99 -9.47 3.62
CA LEU A 295 -9.67 -9.26 2.33
C LEU A 295 -8.67 -9.26 1.16
N ASP A 296 -7.54 -8.59 1.33
CA ASP A 296 -6.47 -8.58 0.33
C ASP A 296 -5.92 -10.00 0.13
N GLU A 297 -5.72 -10.77 1.21
CA GLU A 297 -5.33 -12.19 1.15
C GLU A 297 -6.38 -13.04 0.41
N TYR A 298 -7.65 -12.94 0.82
CA TYR A 298 -8.78 -13.67 0.25
C TYR A 298 -8.95 -13.43 -1.26
N THR A 299 -8.73 -12.20 -1.73
CA THR A 299 -8.93 -11.85 -3.16
C THR A 299 -7.66 -12.01 -4.00
N SER A 300 -6.48 -12.13 -3.38
CA SER A 300 -5.18 -12.03 -4.06
C SER A 300 -4.97 -13.03 -5.19
N GLY A 301 -5.32 -14.31 -4.98
CA GLY A 301 -5.07 -15.39 -5.94
C GLY A 301 -5.85 -15.22 -7.24
N ASP A 302 -7.16 -15.02 -7.13
CA ASP A 302 -8.07 -14.84 -8.25
C ASP A 302 -7.83 -13.51 -8.98
N LEU A 303 -7.59 -12.43 -8.23
CA LEU A 303 -7.24 -11.13 -8.83
C LEU A 303 -5.92 -11.21 -9.59
N SER A 304 -4.92 -11.93 -9.09
CA SER A 304 -3.65 -12.14 -9.80
C SER A 304 -3.87 -12.87 -11.12
N ALA A 305 -4.68 -13.94 -11.13
CA ALA A 305 -5.02 -14.67 -12.34
C ALA A 305 -5.79 -13.79 -13.36
N LEU A 306 -6.75 -12.99 -12.89
CA LEU A 306 -7.49 -12.03 -13.73
C LEU A 306 -6.58 -10.92 -14.28
N HIS A 307 -5.67 -10.39 -13.47
CA HIS A 307 -4.68 -9.40 -13.91
C HIS A 307 -3.74 -9.96 -14.97
N HIS A 308 -3.28 -11.21 -14.83
CA HIS A 308 -2.46 -11.87 -15.85
C HIS A 308 -3.22 -11.97 -17.18
N LYS A 309 -4.45 -12.50 -17.15
CA LYS A 309 -5.34 -12.61 -18.31
C LYS A 309 -5.58 -11.23 -18.95
N TYR A 310 -5.81 -10.19 -18.15
CA TYR A 310 -5.97 -8.82 -18.63
C TYR A 310 -4.71 -8.32 -19.34
N ASN A 311 -3.54 -8.46 -18.72
CA ASN A 311 -2.27 -7.96 -19.25
C ASN A 311 -1.86 -8.65 -20.57
N GLU A 312 -2.07 -9.95 -20.68
CA GLU A 312 -1.83 -10.71 -21.92
C GLU A 312 -2.72 -10.19 -23.07
N LYS A 313 -4.02 -10.01 -22.78
CA LYS A 313 -4.99 -9.51 -23.77
C LYS A 313 -4.73 -8.06 -24.14
N TRP A 314 -4.39 -7.22 -23.18
CA TRP A 314 -4.00 -5.83 -23.40
C TRP A 314 -2.78 -5.74 -24.31
N SER A 315 -1.76 -6.56 -24.07
CA SER A 315 -0.55 -6.64 -24.91
C SER A 315 -0.89 -7.05 -26.35
N THR A 316 -1.81 -8.01 -26.52
CA THR A 316 -2.30 -8.42 -27.85
C THR A 316 -3.02 -7.27 -28.56
N VAL A 317 -3.91 -6.56 -27.86
CA VAL A 317 -4.65 -5.40 -28.40
C VAL A 317 -3.69 -4.27 -28.80
N LEU A 318 -2.67 -4.00 -27.99
CA LEU A 318 -1.63 -3.00 -28.29
C LEU A 318 -0.87 -3.35 -29.58
N GLN A 319 -0.38 -4.58 -29.71
CA GLN A 319 0.33 -5.04 -30.91
C GLN A 319 -0.52 -4.94 -32.18
N MET A 320 -1.82 -5.20 -32.09
CA MET A 320 -2.75 -5.06 -33.21
C MET A 320 -3.01 -3.59 -33.57
N LYS A 321 -3.11 -2.69 -32.58
CA LYS A 321 -3.25 -1.24 -32.80
C LYS A 321 -2.02 -0.64 -33.47
N GLU A 322 -0.83 -1.06 -33.06
CA GLU A 322 0.44 -0.63 -33.68
C GLU A 322 0.56 -1.07 -35.14
N LYS A 323 -0.03 -2.22 -35.50
CA LYS A 323 -0.12 -2.71 -36.88
C LYS A 323 -1.22 -2.02 -37.71
N HIS A 324 -1.88 -1.00 -37.17
CA HIS A 324 -3.02 -0.30 -37.78
C HIS A 324 -4.17 -1.22 -38.25
N ASP A 325 -4.35 -2.36 -37.59
CA ASP A 325 -5.41 -3.29 -37.94
C ASP A 325 -6.78 -2.69 -37.54
N LYS A 326 -7.68 -2.51 -38.51
CA LYS A 326 -9.08 -2.06 -38.28
C LYS A 326 -10.08 -3.20 -38.44
N SER A 327 -9.62 -4.45 -38.33
CA SER A 327 -10.45 -5.64 -38.52
C SER A 327 -11.52 -5.83 -37.45
N GLU A 328 -12.54 -6.61 -37.79
CA GLU A 328 -13.53 -7.13 -36.85
C GLU A 328 -12.87 -7.94 -35.71
N GLN A 329 -11.68 -8.52 -35.95
CA GLN A 329 -10.93 -9.23 -34.92
C GLN A 329 -10.43 -8.28 -33.82
N LEU A 330 -9.97 -7.06 -34.16
CA LEU A 330 -9.56 -6.08 -33.16
C LEU A 330 -10.74 -5.67 -32.27
N LYS A 331 -11.93 -5.44 -32.85
CA LYS A 331 -13.14 -5.12 -32.09
C LYS A 331 -13.51 -6.26 -31.14
N ALA A 332 -13.52 -7.50 -31.63
CA ALA A 332 -13.80 -8.67 -30.79
C ALA A 332 -12.81 -8.80 -29.62
N LYS A 333 -11.51 -8.51 -29.85
CA LYS A 333 -10.50 -8.50 -28.78
C LYS A 333 -10.67 -7.35 -27.80
N GLN A 334 -11.11 -6.17 -28.24
CA GLN A 334 -11.45 -5.07 -27.35
C GLN A 334 -12.65 -5.41 -26.46
N THR A 335 -13.70 -5.99 -27.02
CA THR A 335 -14.87 -6.45 -26.25
C THR A 335 -14.48 -7.56 -25.25
N GLU A 336 -13.59 -8.48 -25.63
CA GLU A 336 -13.05 -9.50 -24.71
C GLU A 336 -12.28 -8.84 -23.55
N LEU A 337 -11.47 -7.81 -23.83
CA LEU A 337 -10.73 -7.05 -22.83
C LEU A 337 -11.67 -6.28 -21.89
N GLU A 338 -12.72 -5.64 -22.42
CA GLU A 338 -13.74 -4.95 -21.64
C GLU A 338 -14.46 -5.91 -20.68
N LYS A 339 -14.80 -7.12 -21.15
CA LYS A 339 -15.37 -8.17 -20.30
C LYS A 339 -14.44 -8.57 -19.16
N ILE A 340 -13.14 -8.75 -19.44
CA ILE A 340 -12.15 -9.06 -18.39
C ILE A 340 -12.02 -7.89 -17.41
N SER A 341 -12.08 -6.65 -17.91
CA SER A 341 -12.07 -5.46 -17.05
C SER A 341 -13.29 -5.40 -16.12
N GLU A 342 -14.46 -5.83 -16.60
CA GLU A 342 -15.68 -5.94 -15.80
C GLU A 342 -15.59 -7.08 -14.78
N GLU A 343 -15.09 -8.26 -15.19
CA GLU A 343 -14.79 -9.39 -14.28
C GLU A 343 -13.85 -8.93 -13.16
N LEU A 344 -12.80 -8.16 -13.48
CA LEU A 344 -11.86 -7.63 -12.52
C LEU A 344 -12.52 -6.63 -11.57
N GLN A 345 -13.33 -5.71 -12.10
CA GLN A 345 -14.09 -4.78 -11.27
C GLN A 345 -15.01 -5.54 -10.31
N ASN A 346 -15.73 -6.55 -10.78
CA ASN A 346 -16.66 -7.33 -9.97
C ASN A 346 -15.94 -8.18 -8.90
N ALA A 347 -14.76 -8.71 -9.22
CA ALA A 347 -13.93 -9.48 -8.30
C ALA A 347 -13.22 -8.61 -7.25
N THR A 348 -12.97 -7.33 -7.52
CA THR A 348 -12.37 -6.46 -6.50
C THR A 348 -13.33 -6.24 -5.34
N PHE A 349 -12.86 -6.57 -4.13
CA PHE A 349 -13.59 -6.40 -2.89
C PHE A 349 -12.62 -5.90 -1.83
N GLY A 350 -12.93 -4.77 -1.21
CA GLY A 350 -12.02 -4.08 -0.29
C GLY A 350 -12.78 -3.18 0.66
N LEU A 351 -12.08 -2.61 1.63
CA LEU A 351 -12.68 -1.75 2.65
C LEU A 351 -13.40 -0.53 2.02
N GLU A 352 -12.90 -0.01 0.91
CA GLU A 352 -13.55 1.06 0.14
C GLU A 352 -14.97 0.67 -0.30
N HIS A 353 -15.18 -0.57 -0.73
CA HIS A 353 -16.49 -1.07 -1.14
C HIS A 353 -17.42 -1.21 0.08
N ILE A 354 -16.91 -1.67 1.23
CA ILE A 354 -17.69 -1.74 2.47
C ILE A 354 -18.16 -0.33 2.88
N MET A 355 -17.28 0.68 2.78
CA MET A 355 -17.62 2.06 3.09
C MET A 355 -18.60 2.68 2.08
N ARG A 356 -18.53 2.32 0.79
CA ARG A 356 -19.55 2.68 -0.21
C ARG A 356 -20.92 2.10 0.16
N GLU A 357 -20.98 0.88 0.66
CA GLU A 357 -22.24 0.26 1.10
C GLU A 357 -22.86 1.04 2.25
N ILE A 358 -22.04 1.41 3.25
CA ILE A 358 -22.48 2.26 4.37
C ILE A 358 -23.00 3.60 3.89
N SER A 359 -22.29 4.24 2.95
CA SER A 359 -22.71 5.49 2.31
C SER A 359 -24.10 5.35 1.69
N GLN A 360 -24.35 4.27 0.95
CA GLN A 360 -25.62 4.06 0.27
C GLN A 360 -26.76 3.63 1.21
N ILE A 361 -26.45 2.90 2.28
CA ILE A 361 -27.40 2.66 3.37
C ILE A 361 -27.81 4.00 3.99
N TYR A 362 -26.85 4.87 4.33
CA TYR A 362 -27.11 6.20 4.88
C TYR A 362 -27.98 7.05 3.95
N GLU A 363 -27.59 7.20 2.67
CA GLU A 363 -28.30 8.06 1.73
C GLU A 363 -29.70 7.54 1.41
N SER A 364 -29.90 6.21 1.35
CA SER A 364 -31.25 5.64 1.18
C SER A 364 -32.16 5.94 2.38
N CYS A 365 -31.67 5.82 3.61
CA CYS A 365 -32.41 6.18 4.83
C CYS A 365 -32.73 7.67 4.88
N SER A 366 -31.73 8.51 4.61
CA SER A 366 -31.86 9.96 4.60
C SER A 366 -32.87 10.44 3.55
N SER A 367 -32.85 9.83 2.36
CA SER A 367 -33.77 10.19 1.27
C SER A 367 -35.22 9.81 1.58
N VAL A 368 -35.45 8.69 2.27
CA VAL A 368 -36.79 8.23 2.67
C VAL A 368 -37.26 8.86 3.99
N GLY A 369 -36.33 9.44 4.76
CA GLY A 369 -36.59 10.01 6.09
C GLY A 369 -36.91 8.93 7.13
N LYS A 370 -36.42 7.69 6.94
CA LYS A 370 -36.73 6.55 7.80
C LYS A 370 -35.49 5.67 8.00
N ASN A 371 -35.34 5.15 9.21
CA ASN A 371 -34.34 4.13 9.49
C ASN A 371 -34.76 2.79 8.89
N LYS A 372 -33.79 1.95 8.52
CA LYS A 372 -34.07 0.57 8.11
C LYS A 372 -34.37 -0.31 9.33
N LYS A 373 -35.18 -1.35 9.15
CA LYS A 373 -35.63 -2.24 10.24
C LYS A 373 -34.53 -3.15 10.77
N ASP A 374 -33.64 -3.56 9.87
CA ASP A 374 -32.50 -4.43 10.09
C ASP A 374 -31.22 -3.66 10.47
N LEU A 375 -31.28 -2.32 10.50
CA LEU A 375 -30.22 -1.48 11.04
C LEU A 375 -30.45 -1.23 12.54
N GLN A 376 -29.60 -1.84 13.37
CA GLN A 376 -29.71 -1.78 14.84
C GLN A 376 -29.44 -0.39 15.43
N VAL A 377 -28.78 0.49 14.66
CA VAL A 377 -28.45 1.86 15.06
C VAL A 377 -29.23 2.85 14.21
N HIS A 378 -29.38 4.09 14.68
CA HIS A 378 -29.94 5.14 13.83
C HIS A 378 -28.98 5.45 12.67
N PHE A 379 -29.47 5.58 11.44
CA PHE A 379 -28.62 5.76 10.25
C PHE A 379 -27.65 6.95 10.36
N SER A 380 -27.98 8.00 11.12
CA SER A 380 -27.07 9.13 11.35
C SER A 380 -25.75 8.73 12.01
N SER A 381 -25.72 7.64 12.78
CA SER A 381 -24.49 7.12 13.40
C SER A 381 -23.48 6.60 12.38
N LEU A 382 -23.92 6.22 11.17
CA LEU A 382 -23.04 5.73 10.12
C LEU A 382 -22.05 6.81 9.65
N ALA A 383 -22.49 8.07 9.59
CA ALA A 383 -21.60 9.19 9.28
C ALA A 383 -20.59 9.43 10.41
N SER A 384 -21.00 9.25 11.68
CA SER A 384 -20.10 9.35 12.84
C SER A 384 -19.02 8.27 12.80
N LEU A 385 -19.40 7.04 12.44
CA LEU A 385 -18.48 5.91 12.26
C LEU A 385 -17.43 6.24 11.18
N ALA A 386 -17.84 6.74 10.01
CA ALA A 386 -16.90 7.11 8.96
C ALA A 386 -15.96 8.26 9.38
N ALA A 387 -16.47 9.25 10.12
CA ALA A 387 -15.65 10.32 10.68
C ALA A 387 -14.61 9.77 11.68
N GLU A 388 -14.96 8.80 12.52
CA GLU A 388 -14.03 8.12 13.42
C GLU A 388 -12.95 7.35 12.66
N MET A 389 -13.32 6.64 11.59
CA MET A 389 -12.35 5.98 10.72
C MET A 389 -11.36 6.98 10.10
N MET A 390 -11.84 8.15 9.64
CA MET A 390 -10.96 9.19 9.12
C MET A 390 -9.99 9.72 10.18
N ILE A 391 -10.46 9.93 11.42
CA ILE A 391 -9.61 10.36 12.54
C ILE A 391 -8.53 9.30 12.84
N SER A 392 -8.88 8.02 12.73
CA SER A 392 -7.96 6.89 12.89
C SER A 392 -7.02 6.67 11.69
N GLY A 393 -7.08 7.53 10.67
CA GLY A 393 -6.17 7.50 9.53
C GLY A 393 -6.65 6.70 8.33
N PHE A 394 -7.89 6.21 8.29
CA PHE A 394 -8.43 5.55 7.10
C PHE A 394 -8.84 6.58 6.03
N PRO A 395 -8.58 6.30 4.73
CA PRO A 395 -9.02 7.18 3.66
C PRO A 395 -10.54 7.09 3.46
N LEU A 396 -11.19 8.23 3.28
CA LEU A 396 -12.57 8.37 2.81
C LEU A 396 -12.59 8.54 1.29
N GLU A 397 -13.43 7.79 0.60
CA GLU A 397 -13.69 8.02 -0.82
C GLU A 397 -14.65 9.20 -1.03
N LEU A 398 -14.21 10.20 -1.77
CA LEU A 398 -14.97 11.39 -2.17
C LEU A 398 -15.72 11.20 -3.48
N MET A 399 -15.24 10.33 -4.37
CA MET A 399 -15.91 10.03 -5.63
C MET A 399 -15.89 8.53 -5.82
N ASP A 400 -17.06 7.92 -5.88
CA ASP A 400 -17.22 6.49 -6.15
C ASP A 400 -16.63 6.16 -7.52
N GLY A 401 -15.56 5.37 -7.53
CA GLY A 401 -14.87 4.94 -8.74
C GLY A 401 -15.66 3.99 -9.66
N ASP A 402 -16.64 3.27 -9.13
CA ASP A 402 -17.45 2.29 -9.85
C ASP A 402 -18.66 2.98 -10.50
N ALA A 403 -19.34 3.87 -9.77
CA ALA A 403 -20.45 4.66 -10.30
C ALA A 403 -20.01 5.95 -11.03
N ALA A 404 -18.73 6.34 -10.86
CA ALA A 404 -18.17 7.60 -11.30
C ALA A 404 -19.04 8.80 -10.84
N HIS A 405 -19.38 8.83 -9.55
CA HIS A 405 -20.30 9.81 -8.97
C HIS A 405 -19.84 10.27 -7.57
N VAL A 406 -20.19 11.50 -7.18
CA VAL A 406 -19.82 12.09 -5.88
C VAL A 406 -21.04 12.05 -4.96
N PRO A 407 -21.06 11.21 -3.92
CA PRO A 407 -22.17 11.14 -2.96
C PRO A 407 -22.13 12.33 -1.98
N VAL A 408 -22.57 13.51 -2.45
CA VAL A 408 -22.44 14.79 -1.71
C VAL A 408 -23.18 14.75 -0.37
N ILE A 409 -24.32 14.07 -0.29
CA ILE A 409 -25.13 13.98 0.94
C ILE A 409 -24.34 13.21 2.01
N TRP A 410 -23.77 12.06 1.64
CA TRP A 410 -22.89 11.28 2.51
C TRP A 410 -21.65 12.07 2.94
N ILE A 411 -20.92 12.67 1.98
CA ILE A 411 -19.66 13.38 2.27
C ILE A 411 -19.91 14.54 3.23
N SER A 412 -20.98 15.32 3.00
CA SER A 412 -21.34 16.43 3.87
C SER A 412 -21.64 15.94 5.29
N ALA A 413 -22.41 14.87 5.43
CA ALA A 413 -22.72 14.30 6.73
C ALA A 413 -21.48 13.81 7.49
N VAL A 414 -20.52 13.19 6.80
CA VAL A 414 -19.25 12.75 7.41
C VAL A 414 -18.40 13.95 7.84
N LEU A 415 -18.33 15.01 7.02
CA LEU A 415 -17.60 16.23 7.36
C LEU A 415 -18.25 16.97 8.53
N ASP A 416 -19.57 17.03 8.61
CA ASP A 416 -20.29 17.61 9.75
C ASP A 416 -19.97 16.85 11.05
N GLN A 417 -19.94 15.52 11.00
CA GLN A 417 -19.53 14.68 12.13
C GLN A 417 -18.06 14.88 12.50
N LEU A 418 -17.19 15.09 11.51
CA LEU A 418 -15.78 15.38 11.73
C LEU A 418 -15.59 16.73 12.45
N ILE A 419 -16.32 17.76 12.04
CA ILE A 419 -16.33 19.08 12.69
C ILE A 419 -16.84 18.96 14.12
N GLN A 420 -17.91 18.19 14.36
CA GLN A 420 -18.42 17.97 15.72
C GLN A 420 -17.39 17.29 16.64
N LYS A 421 -16.61 16.34 16.12
CA LYS A 421 -15.61 15.58 16.91
C LYS A 421 -14.30 16.32 17.13
N LEU A 422 -13.83 17.07 16.12
CA LEU A 422 -12.54 17.77 16.17
C LEU A 422 -12.67 19.24 16.58
N GLY A 423 -13.88 19.79 16.56
CA GLY A 423 -14.13 21.22 16.67
C GLY A 423 -13.80 21.96 15.38
N ASP A 424 -13.89 23.29 15.43
CA ASP A 424 -13.53 24.16 14.31
C ASP A 424 -12.00 24.20 14.12
N GLN A 425 -11.49 23.28 13.29
CA GLN A 425 -10.07 23.13 13.00
C GLN A 425 -9.71 23.79 11.67
N ARG A 426 -8.55 24.47 11.65
CA ARG A 426 -7.97 24.95 10.39
C ARG A 426 -7.36 23.79 9.62
N VAL A 427 -7.87 23.54 8.42
CA VAL A 427 -7.39 22.46 7.55
C VAL A 427 -6.52 23.03 6.43
N TYR A 428 -5.43 22.32 6.10
CA TYR A 428 -4.64 22.54 4.89
C TYR A 428 -4.90 21.39 3.91
N VAL A 429 -5.37 21.72 2.71
CA VAL A 429 -5.71 20.72 1.68
C VAL A 429 -4.57 20.61 0.69
N LEU A 430 -4.00 19.41 0.58
CA LEU A 430 -3.05 19.04 -0.47
C LEU A 430 -3.74 18.07 -1.43
N SER A 431 -3.83 18.44 -2.70
CA SER A 431 -4.36 17.58 -3.76
C SER A 431 -3.27 17.24 -4.78
N VAL A 432 -3.33 16.02 -5.32
CA VAL A 432 -2.39 15.55 -6.35
C VAL A 432 -3.21 15.02 -7.52
N LEU A 433 -2.93 15.58 -8.71
CA LEU A 433 -3.53 15.18 -9.98
C LEU A 433 -2.42 14.78 -10.94
N GLY A 434 -2.70 13.81 -11.80
CA GLY A 434 -1.73 13.33 -12.76
C GLY A 434 -2.18 12.06 -13.47
N ILE A 435 -1.47 11.71 -14.53
CA ILE A 435 -1.78 10.56 -15.40
C ILE A 435 -1.89 9.28 -14.56
N GLN A 436 -2.76 8.37 -14.99
CA GLN A 436 -2.91 7.05 -14.40
C GLN A 436 -1.54 6.35 -14.26
N SER A 437 -1.33 5.64 -13.15
CA SER A 437 -0.07 4.92 -12.84
C SER A 437 1.20 5.76 -12.71
N SER A 438 1.12 7.09 -12.56
CA SER A 438 2.29 7.96 -12.37
C SER A 438 2.88 7.97 -10.95
N GLY A 439 2.58 6.96 -10.11
CA GLY A 439 3.09 6.87 -8.74
C GLY A 439 2.54 7.88 -7.72
N LYS A 440 1.39 8.52 -7.98
CA LYS A 440 0.80 9.55 -7.08
C LYS A 440 0.60 9.06 -5.65
N SER A 441 -0.12 7.94 -5.49
CA SER A 441 -0.39 7.34 -4.18
C SER A 441 0.90 6.88 -3.50
N THR A 442 1.84 6.30 -4.27
CA THR A 442 3.17 5.91 -3.77
C THR A 442 3.92 7.11 -3.21
N MET A 443 3.93 8.24 -3.92
CA MET A 443 4.56 9.47 -3.47
C MET A 443 3.91 10.00 -2.19
N LEU A 444 2.58 10.07 -2.15
CA LEU A 444 1.85 10.56 -0.97
C LEU A 444 2.05 9.66 0.26
N ASN A 445 2.00 8.34 0.08
CA ASN A 445 2.28 7.37 1.14
C ASN A 445 3.71 7.53 1.67
N ALA A 446 4.71 7.68 0.78
CA ALA A 446 6.10 7.86 1.18
C ALA A 446 6.35 9.21 1.88
N MET A 447 5.71 10.29 1.44
CA MET A 447 5.94 11.64 1.99
C MET A 447 5.25 11.86 3.33
N PHE A 448 4.05 11.31 3.52
CA PHE A 448 3.20 11.62 4.67
C PHE A 448 2.81 10.39 5.50
N GLY A 449 3.32 9.20 5.18
CA GLY A 449 2.98 7.96 5.89
C GLY A 449 1.51 7.55 5.70
N LEU A 450 0.95 7.82 4.52
CA LEU A 450 -0.46 7.52 4.19
C LEU A 450 -0.64 6.07 3.77
N GLU A 451 -1.91 5.65 3.70
CA GLU A 451 -2.27 4.26 3.44
C GLU A 451 -3.13 4.09 2.18
N PHE A 452 -2.98 5.00 1.20
CA PHE A 452 -3.69 4.90 -0.08
C PHE A 452 -3.32 3.60 -0.79
N ALA A 453 -4.31 2.97 -1.44
CA ALA A 453 -4.10 1.74 -2.19
C ALA A 453 -3.06 1.95 -3.31
N VAL A 454 -2.05 1.07 -3.33
CA VAL A 454 -0.99 1.00 -4.34
C VAL A 454 -0.87 -0.46 -4.78
N SER A 455 -1.22 -0.78 -6.02
CA SER A 455 -0.87 -2.10 -6.58
C SER A 455 -0.58 -2.00 -8.08
N ALA A 456 0.24 -2.92 -8.57
CA ALA A 456 0.43 -3.11 -10.01
C ALA A 456 -0.92 -3.58 -10.60
N GLY A 457 -1.46 -2.84 -11.57
CA GLY A 457 -2.72 -3.18 -12.24
C GLY A 457 -4.00 -2.61 -11.60
N ARG A 458 -4.02 -2.23 -10.31
CA ARG A 458 -5.12 -1.42 -9.75
C ARG A 458 -4.74 0.05 -9.82
N CYS A 459 -5.40 0.77 -10.72
CA CYS A 459 -5.37 2.23 -10.64
C CYS A 459 -6.47 2.68 -9.69
N THR A 460 -6.15 3.63 -8.81
CA THR A 460 -7.15 4.31 -7.98
C THR A 460 -8.28 4.80 -8.88
N ARG A 461 -9.47 4.21 -8.74
CA ARG A 461 -10.71 4.67 -9.36
C ARG A 461 -11.46 5.46 -8.31
N GLY A 462 -11.85 6.68 -8.66
CA GLY A 462 -12.43 7.61 -7.69
C GLY A 462 -11.41 8.62 -7.16
N ALA A 463 -11.83 9.36 -6.14
CA ALA A 463 -11.02 10.35 -5.44
C ALA A 463 -11.05 10.05 -3.95
N PHE A 464 -9.92 10.12 -3.26
CA PHE A 464 -9.80 9.76 -1.85
C PHE A 464 -9.21 10.89 -1.04
N MET A 465 -9.59 10.95 0.23
CA MET A 465 -9.14 11.94 1.20
C MET A 465 -8.74 11.24 2.50
N GLN A 466 -7.56 11.55 3.02
CA GLN A 466 -7.08 11.03 4.31
C GLN A 466 -6.64 12.20 5.18
N LEU A 467 -7.03 12.18 6.45
CA LEU A 467 -6.65 13.22 7.41
C LEU A 467 -5.26 12.94 7.98
N VAL A 468 -4.43 13.97 8.06
CA VAL A 468 -3.11 13.91 8.69
C VAL A 468 -3.07 14.93 9.82
N ARG A 469 -2.87 14.46 11.05
CA ARG A 469 -2.67 15.35 12.19
C ARG A 469 -1.25 15.92 12.16
N VAL A 470 -1.15 17.25 12.11
CA VAL A 470 0.12 17.97 12.24
C VAL A 470 0.44 18.25 13.72
N SER A 471 1.73 18.31 14.05
CA SER A 471 2.19 18.65 15.40
C SER A 471 1.85 20.10 15.77
N ASP A 472 1.79 20.42 17.06
CA ASP A 472 1.44 21.77 17.51
C ASP A 472 2.52 22.81 17.13
N GLU A 473 3.77 22.39 17.01
CA GLU A 473 4.84 23.23 16.45
C GLU A 473 4.57 23.56 14.99
N MET A 474 4.19 22.57 14.17
CA MET A 474 3.84 22.78 12.76
C MET A 474 2.61 23.68 12.63
N LYS A 475 1.57 23.51 13.47
CA LYS A 475 0.40 24.40 13.48
C LYS A 475 0.82 25.86 13.69
N THR A 476 1.72 26.09 14.64
CA THR A 476 2.23 27.44 14.93
C THR A 476 2.98 28.04 13.73
N GLN A 477 3.79 27.23 13.03
CA GLN A 477 4.50 27.68 11.83
C GLN A 477 3.55 27.94 10.64
N MET A 478 2.58 27.04 10.40
CA MET A 478 1.60 27.19 9.33
C MET A 478 0.67 28.40 9.54
N ASN A 479 0.34 28.72 10.79
CA ASN A 479 -0.45 29.91 11.11
C ASN A 479 0.32 31.22 10.88
N ARG A 480 1.66 31.20 10.92
CA ARG A 480 2.52 32.36 10.61
C ARG A 480 2.77 32.55 9.12
N GLY A 481 2.48 31.54 8.28
CA GLY A 481 2.79 31.51 6.85
C GLY A 481 1.56 31.53 5.96
N THR A 482 0.71 32.56 6.04
CA THR A 482 -0.38 32.74 5.05
C THR A 482 0.16 33.27 3.73
N GLY A 483 0.14 32.44 2.68
CA GLY A 483 0.07 32.91 1.28
C GLY A 483 1.25 32.57 0.37
N ARG A 484 1.53 31.29 0.11
CA ARG A 484 2.18 30.89 -1.15
C ARG A 484 1.43 29.72 -1.78
N LYS A 485 0.63 29.99 -2.81
CA LYS A 485 0.23 28.98 -3.79
C LYS A 485 1.51 28.53 -4.49
N ILE A 486 2.02 27.35 -4.13
CA ILE A 486 3.07 26.69 -4.91
C ILE A 486 2.36 25.95 -6.04
N ASN A 487 2.03 26.67 -7.11
CA ASN A 487 1.74 26.04 -8.40
C ASN A 487 3.08 25.57 -8.96
N LYS A 488 3.47 24.33 -8.63
CA LYS A 488 4.48 23.61 -9.41
C LYS A 488 3.73 22.66 -10.32
N THR A 489 3.39 23.15 -11.51
CA THR A 489 3.18 22.27 -12.67
C THR A 489 4.55 21.76 -13.11
N PRO A 490 4.71 20.48 -13.48
CA PRO A 490 5.95 19.97 -14.05
C PRO A 490 6.39 20.72 -15.30
#